data_AF-A0A2V8R8T4-F1
#
_entry.id   AF-A0A2V8R8T4-F1
#
_cell.length_a   1.000
_cell.length_b   1.000
_cell.length_c   1.000
_cell.angle_alpha   90.00
_cell.angle_beta   90.00
_cell.angle_gamma   90.00
#
_symmetry.space_group_name_H-M   'P 1'
#
loop_
_entity.id
_entity.type
_entity.pdbx_description
1 polymer ?
#
loop_
_entity_poly.entity_id
_entity_poly.type
_entity_poly.pdbx_seq_one_letter_code
_entity_poly.pdbx_strand_id
1 'polypeptide(L)'
;MTQQNALSTADSTGDAPRVNVHFPVQGRQLPADHGYTLYSAVTRQLPALHGAPWLGLELLSGIPWREGIIVLPTRGAHLRLRIPADRYGQ
;
A
#
# COMPACT_ATOMS: atom_id res chain seq x y z
N MET A 1 41.04 24.21 14.57
CA MET A 1 40.93 22.74 14.69
C MET A 1 39.44 22.45 14.94
N THR A 2 38.63 22.58 13.89
CA THR A 2 38.07 21.51 13.04
C THR A 2 36.81 20.91 13.67
N GLN A 3 35.69 21.10 12.96
CA GLN A 3 34.33 20.61 13.20
C GLN A 3 34.26 19.11 13.56
N GLN A 4 33.17 18.69 14.19
CA GLN A 4 32.34 17.65 13.57
C GLN A 4 30.89 17.63 14.05
N ASN A 5 30.04 17.91 13.07
CA ASN A 5 28.60 17.79 12.97
C ASN A 5 28.22 16.29 13.07
N ALA A 6 27.47 15.90 14.10
CA ALA A 6 26.86 14.58 14.16
C ALA A 6 25.46 14.67 13.50
N LEU A 7 25.44 14.21 12.26
CA LEU A 7 24.32 14.11 11.33
C LEU A 7 23.04 13.57 11.96
N SER A 8 22.02 14.42 11.96
CA SER A 8 20.62 14.04 12.12
C SER A 8 20.23 13.05 11.01
N THR A 9 19.86 11.82 11.39
CA THR A 9 19.22 10.83 10.51
C THR A 9 17.99 10.22 11.17
N ALA A 10 17.27 11.03 11.95
CA ALA A 10 15.83 10.83 12.08
C ALA A 10 15.21 11.48 10.85
N ASP A 11 14.87 10.64 9.88
CA ASP A 11 14.21 10.94 8.62
C ASP A 11 13.10 12.00 8.83
N SER A 12 13.45 13.25 8.54
CA SER A 12 12.51 14.35 8.36
C SER A 12 11.78 14.11 7.04
N THR A 13 10.95 13.06 6.99
CA THR A 13 9.84 13.01 6.05
C THR A 13 8.91 14.13 6.49
N GLY A 14 9.08 15.31 5.89
CA GLY A 14 8.13 16.40 6.05
C GLY A 14 6.72 15.83 5.88
N ASP A 15 5.79 16.30 6.70
CA ASP A 15 4.38 15.90 6.76
C ASP A 15 3.64 16.29 5.46
N ALA A 16 4.13 15.80 4.32
CA ALA A 16 3.50 15.98 3.04
C ALA A 16 2.13 15.33 3.15
N PRO A 17 1.06 16.03 2.74
CA PRO A 17 -0.28 15.49 2.83
C PRO A 17 -0.31 14.15 2.11
N ARG A 18 -0.97 13.16 2.73
CA ARG A 18 -1.10 11.82 2.15
C ARG A 18 -2.45 11.69 1.45
N VAL A 19 -2.42 11.12 0.26
CA VAL A 19 -3.61 10.84 -0.54
C VAL A 19 -3.85 9.33 -0.63
N ASN A 20 -5.13 8.95 -0.69
CA ASN A 20 -5.53 7.59 -0.97
C ASN A 20 -5.89 7.48 -2.45
N VAL A 21 -5.19 6.60 -3.17
CA VAL A 21 -5.46 6.31 -4.57
C VAL A 21 -6.22 5.00 -4.65
N HIS A 22 -7.38 5.01 -5.30
CA HIS A 22 -8.28 3.86 -5.39
C HIS A 22 -8.29 3.31 -6.81
N PHE A 23 -7.87 2.05 -6.95
CA PHE A 23 -7.95 1.32 -8.20
C PHE A 23 -9.10 0.33 -8.12
N PRO A 24 -10.11 0.39 -9.00
CA PRO A 24 -11.18 -0.60 -9.01
C PRO A 24 -10.58 -1.98 -9.30
N VAL A 25 -11.02 -2.99 -8.55
CA VAL A 25 -10.62 -4.38 -8.77
C VAL A 25 -11.84 -5.23 -9.08
N GLN A 26 -11.62 -6.26 -9.87
CA GLN A 26 -12.63 -7.26 -10.21
C GLN A 26 -12.12 -8.63 -9.78
N GLY A 27 -13.02 -9.41 -9.17
CA GLY A 27 -12.71 -10.74 -8.69
C GLY A 27 -13.91 -11.32 -7.96
N ARG A 28 -13.83 -12.59 -7.60
CA ARG A 28 -14.90 -13.31 -6.91
C ARG A 28 -14.58 -13.52 -5.43
N GLN A 29 -13.37 -13.99 -5.15
CA GLN A 29 -12.97 -14.43 -3.82
C GLN A 29 -11.47 -14.31 -3.62
N LEU A 30 -11.05 -14.16 -2.37
CA LEU A 30 -9.66 -14.06 -1.93
C LEU A 30 -9.52 -14.76 -0.57
N PRO A 31 -8.35 -15.31 -0.21
CA PRO A 31 -8.05 -15.66 1.18
C PRO A 31 -8.21 -14.44 2.10
N ALA A 32 -8.67 -14.62 3.34
CA ALA A 32 -8.83 -13.54 4.31
C ALA A 32 -7.48 -12.93 4.73
N ASP A 33 -6.41 -13.72 4.67
CA ASP A 33 -5.03 -13.37 4.97
C ASP A 33 -4.20 -12.96 3.73
N HIS A 34 -4.88 -12.57 2.64
CA HIS A 34 -4.26 -12.23 1.35
C HIS A 34 -3.28 -11.04 1.37
N GLY A 35 -2.99 -10.42 2.51
CA GLY A 35 -2.15 -9.22 2.61
C GLY A 35 -0.76 -9.39 1.99
N TYR A 36 -0.06 -10.47 2.33
CA TYR A 36 1.27 -10.71 1.75
C TYR A 36 1.19 -11.10 0.27
N THR A 37 0.20 -11.90 -0.12
CA THR A 37 0.00 -12.30 -1.52
C THR A 37 -0.33 -11.10 -2.40
N LEU A 38 -1.17 -10.17 -1.92
CA LEU A 38 -1.48 -8.91 -2.59
C LEU A 38 -0.25 -8.02 -2.70
N TYR A 39 0.48 -7.82 -1.60
CA TYR A 39 1.73 -7.06 -1.60
C TYR A 39 2.75 -7.65 -2.58
N SER A 40 2.93 -8.97 -2.58
CA SER A 40 3.83 -9.67 -3.49
C SER A 40 3.40 -9.52 -4.95
N ALA A 41 2.10 -9.59 -5.24
CA ALA A 41 1.57 -9.38 -6.59
C ALA A 41 1.84 -7.96 -7.11
N VAL A 42 1.66 -6.94 -6.26
CA VAL A 42 1.92 -5.54 -6.61
C VAL A 42 3.40 -5.29 -6.81
N THR A 43 4.25 -5.72 -5.88
CA THR A 43 5.70 -5.50 -5.94
C THR A 43 6.40 -6.28 -7.05
N ARG A 44 5.83 -7.41 -7.48
CA ARG A 44 6.30 -8.11 -8.68
C ARG A 44 6.03 -7.33 -9.98
N GLN A 45 4.92 -6.59 -10.04
CA GLN A 45 4.61 -5.75 -11.20
C GLN A 45 5.38 -4.42 -11.16
N LEU A 46 5.57 -3.86 -9.97
CA LEU A 46 6.29 -2.61 -9.75
C LEU A 46 7.38 -2.83 -8.69
N PRO A 47 8.57 -3.32 -9.08
CA PRO A 47 9.65 -3.66 -8.16
C PRO A 47 10.08 -2.51 -7.24
N ALA A 48 9.98 -1.27 -7.71
CA ALA A 48 10.30 -0.07 -6.94
C ALA A 48 9.42 0.13 -5.68
N LEU A 49 8.27 -0.56 -5.61
CA LEU A 49 7.38 -0.50 -4.44
C LEU A 49 7.79 -1.47 -3.34
N HIS A 50 8.70 -2.41 -3.61
CA HIS A 50 9.14 -3.39 -2.63
C HIS A 50 9.94 -2.69 -1.51
N GLY A 51 9.43 -2.77 -0.28
CA GLY A 51 10.06 -2.18 0.90
C GLY A 51 9.97 -0.65 0.97
N ALA A 52 9.17 -0.01 0.11
CA ALA A 52 9.01 1.44 0.10
C ALA A 52 8.39 1.95 1.41
N PRO A 53 9.11 2.68 2.27
CA PRO A 53 8.62 3.10 3.60
C PRO A 53 7.50 4.15 3.51
N TRP A 54 7.40 4.82 2.36
CA TRP A 54 6.39 5.85 2.10
C TRP A 54 5.05 5.28 1.62
N LEU A 55 5.00 4.01 1.20
CA LEU A 55 3.81 3.37 0.63
C LEU A 55 2.98 2.66 1.69
N GLY A 56 1.70 2.99 1.79
CA GLY A 56 0.69 2.18 2.47
C GLY A 56 -0.10 1.35 1.48
N LEU A 57 -0.28 0.05 1.75
CA LEU A 57 -1.15 -0.87 1.02
C LEU A 57 -2.26 -1.34 1.95
N GLU A 58 -3.52 -0.99 1.66
CA GLU A 58 -4.66 -1.52 2.42
C GLU A 58 -5.10 -2.88 1.86
N LEU A 59 -5.58 -3.76 2.76
CA LEU A 59 -6.20 -5.02 2.36
C LEU A 59 -7.48 -4.78 1.57
N LEU A 60 -7.78 -5.69 0.65
CA LEU A 60 -9.06 -5.68 -0.04
C LEU A 60 -10.16 -6.04 0.96
N SER A 61 -11.13 -5.14 1.10
CA SER A 61 -12.32 -5.39 1.91
C SER A 61 -13.25 -6.35 1.17
N GLY A 62 -13.81 -7.31 1.90
CA GLY A 62 -14.77 -8.26 1.37
C GLY A 62 -15.70 -8.76 2.47
N ILE A 63 -16.68 -9.56 2.05
CA ILE A 63 -17.64 -10.18 2.96
C ILE A 63 -17.03 -11.51 3.41
N PRO A 64 -16.86 -11.75 4.73
CA PRO A 64 -16.37 -13.03 5.22
C PRO A 64 -17.21 -14.20 4.71
N TRP A 65 -16.53 -15.26 4.31
CA TRP A 65 -17.12 -16.49 3.84
C TRP A 65 -16.48 -17.69 4.56
N ARG A 66 -16.91 -18.89 4.20
CA ARG A 66 -16.39 -20.14 4.74
C ARG A 66 -14.90 -20.29 4.44
N GLU A 67 -14.22 -21.06 5.30
CA GLU A 67 -12.84 -21.56 5.08
C GLU A 67 -11.79 -20.44 4.92
N GLY A 68 -11.96 -19.33 5.63
CA GLY A 68 -10.98 -18.24 5.60
C GLY A 68 -10.94 -17.52 4.25
N ILE A 69 -12.06 -17.51 3.53
CA ILE A 69 -12.22 -16.77 2.27
C ILE A 69 -13.02 -15.50 2.54
N ILE A 70 -12.70 -14.42 1.82
CA ILE A 70 -13.56 -13.27 1.65
C ILE A 70 -14.12 -13.26 0.23
N VAL A 71 -15.40 -12.93 0.10
CA VAL A 71 -16.06 -12.69 -1.20
C VAL A 71 -15.96 -11.21 -1.51
N LEU A 72 -15.48 -10.88 -2.71
CA LEU A 72 -15.44 -9.50 -3.17
C LEU A 72 -16.84 -9.06 -3.60
N PRO A 73 -17.27 -7.84 -3.26
CA PRO A 73 -18.53 -7.31 -3.73
C PRO A 73 -18.50 -7.16 -5.26
N THR A 74 -19.63 -7.41 -5.93
CA THR A 74 -19.77 -7.31 -7.39
C THR A 74 -19.39 -5.92 -7.93
N ARG A 75 -19.50 -4.87 -7.10
CA ARG A 75 -19.11 -3.50 -7.42
C ARG A 75 -18.49 -2.83 -6.19
N GLY A 76 -17.59 -1.87 -6.42
CA GLY A 76 -17.00 -1.06 -5.35
C GLY A 76 -15.85 -1.74 -4.59
N ALA A 77 -15.33 -2.85 -5.08
CA ALA A 77 -14.06 -3.38 -4.60
C ALA A 77 -12.91 -2.51 -5.14
N HIS A 78 -12.02 -2.06 -4.26
CA HIS A 78 -10.89 -1.22 -4.62
C HIS A 78 -9.60 -1.69 -3.95
N LEU A 79 -8.52 -1.74 -4.72
CA LEU A 79 -7.16 -1.68 -4.19
C LEU A 79 -6.87 -0.24 -3.79
N ARG A 80 -6.48 -0.02 -2.54
CA ARG A 80 -6.20 1.32 -2.02
C ARG A 80 -4.72 1.43 -1.65
N LEU A 81 -4.09 2.45 -2.21
CA LEU A 81 -2.71 2.82 -1.90
C LEU A 81 -2.72 4.18 -1.19
N ARG A 82 -1.99 4.30 -0.09
CA ARG A 82 -1.73 5.57 0.58
C ARG A 82 -0.33 6.04 0.23
N ILE A 83 -0.22 7.18 -0.44
CA ILE A 83 1.05 7.75 -0.89
C ILE A 83 1.19 9.21 -0.48
N PRO A 84 2.42 9.75 -0.38
CA PRO A 84 2.65 11.18 -0.34
C PRO A 84 2.05 11.89 -1.57
N ALA A 85 1.38 13.02 -1.40
CA ALA A 85 0.68 13.72 -2.48
C ALA A 85 1.61 14.18 -3.61
N ASP A 86 2.87 14.51 -3.29
CA ASP A 86 3.91 14.90 -4.24
C ASP A 86 4.34 13.74 -5.17
N ARG A 87 4.01 12.50 -4.82
CA ARG A 87 4.24 11.30 -5.66
C ARG A 87 3.07 11.00 -6.61
N TYR A 88 1.95 11.71 -6.50
CA TYR A 88 0.77 11.47 -7.34
C TYR A 88 0.88 12.19 -8.70
N GLY A 89 0.76 11.46 -9.81
CA GLY A 89 0.76 12.01 -11.17
C GLY A 89 2.15 12.28 -11.78
N GLN A 90 3.21 11.75 -11.15
CA GLN A 90 4.59 11.74 -11.65
C GLN A 90 4.82 10.58 -12.64
#